data_AF-A0A442AS13-F1
#
_entry.id   AF-A0A442AS13-F1
#
_cell.length_a   1.000
_cell.length_b   1.000
_cell.length_c   1.000
_cell.angle_alpha   90.00
_cell.angle_beta   90.00
_cell.angle_gamma   90.00
#
_symmetry.space_group_name_H-M   'P 1'
#
loop_
_entity.id
_entity.type
_entity.pdbx_description
1 polymer ?
#
loop_
_entity_poly.entity_id
_entity_poly.type
_entity_poly.pdbx_seq_one_letter_code
_entity_poly.pdbx_strand_id
1 'polypeptide(L)'
;LIIIWFGIGEPSKILVIAIAMLAPVALSTAAGVRGVSRERVDAARSLGATRTQVIRHVILPSALPSILTGLRIALGAGWSTLVAAELVAATRGLGFMIQSAA
;
A
#
# COMPACT_ATOMS: atom_id res chain seq x y z
N LEU A 1 -2.33 13.41 -16.46
CA LEU A 1 -2.83 12.25 -17.23
C LEU A 1 -4.06 11.60 -16.58
N ILE A 2 -4.03 11.25 -15.29
CA ILE A 2 -5.15 10.58 -14.59
C ILE A 2 -6.43 11.44 -14.55
N ILE A 3 -6.31 12.72 -14.21
CA ILE A 3 -7.45 13.66 -14.19
C ILE A 3 -8.07 13.83 -15.60
N ILE A 4 -7.26 13.67 -16.66
CA ILE A 4 -7.71 13.82 -18.06
C ILE A 4 -8.47 12.56 -18.52
N TRP A 5 -8.03 11.37 -18.09
CA TRP A 5 -8.65 10.09 -18.45
C TRP A 5 -9.89 9.75 -17.62
N PHE A 6 -9.88 10.03 -16.31
CA PHE A 6 -10.96 9.68 -15.37
C PHE A 6 -11.86 10.87 -15.00
N GLY A 7 -11.55 12.07 -15.51
CA GLY A 7 -12.26 13.29 -15.17
C GLY A 7 -11.93 13.84 -13.77
N ILE A 8 -12.49 15.02 -13.48
CA ILE A 8 -12.45 15.64 -12.15
C ILE A 8 -13.54 14.99 -11.30
N GLY A 9 -13.13 14.26 -10.26
CA GLY A 9 -14.08 13.59 -9.36
C GLY A 9 -13.40 12.68 -8.35
N GLU A 10 -14.21 11.95 -7.59
CA GLU A 10 -13.77 11.01 -6.56
C GLU A 10 -12.88 9.85 -7.08
N PRO A 11 -13.19 9.19 -8.22
CA PRO A 11 -12.40 8.03 -8.65
C PRO A 11 -10.97 8.40 -9.08
N SER A 12 -10.74 9.60 -9.62
CA SER A 12 -9.39 10.03 -10.00
C SER A 12 -8.51 10.31 -8.79
N LYS A 13 -9.07 10.87 -7.71
CA LYS A 13 -8.35 11.05 -6.43
C LYS A 13 -7.95 9.71 -5.82
N ILE A 14 -8.89 8.75 -5.75
CA ILE A 14 -8.63 7.41 -5.21
C ILE A 14 -7.49 6.73 -5.98
N LEU A 15 -7.50 6.82 -7.31
CA LEU A 15 -6.49 6.19 -8.15
C LEU A 15 -5.09 6.78 -7.91
N VAL A 16 -4.99 8.11 -7.80
CA VAL A 16 -3.72 8.80 -7.53
C VAL A 16 -3.16 8.37 -6.17
N ILE A 17 -4.00 8.31 -5.14
CA ILE A 17 -3.60 7.87 -3.79
C ILE A 17 -3.19 6.40 -3.83
N ALA A 18 -3.94 5.53 -4.51
CA ALA A 18 -3.62 4.11 -4.63
C ALA A 18 -2.25 3.89 -5.31
N ILE A 19 -1.95 4.65 -6.36
CA ILE A 19 -0.64 4.59 -7.05
C ILE A 19 0.48 5.09 -6.12
N ALA A 20 0.25 6.19 -5.39
CA ALA A 20 1.24 6.72 -4.45
C ALA A 20 1.54 5.72 -3.31
N MET A 21 0.52 5.00 -2.85
CA MET A 21 0.66 3.96 -1.81
C MET A 21 1.31 2.67 -2.31
N LEU A 22 1.24 2.38 -3.62
CA LEU A 22 1.70 1.11 -4.18
C LEU A 22 3.21 0.88 -3.97
N ALA A 23 4.03 1.90 -4.19
CA ALA A 23 5.49 1.78 -4.08
C ALA A 23 5.98 1.37 -2.68
N PRO A 24 5.60 2.08 -1.58
CA PRO A 24 6.01 1.68 -0.23
C PRO A 24 5.45 0.31 0.17
N VAL A 25 4.19 -0.01 -0.16
CA VAL A 25 3.60 -1.33 0.13
C VAL A 25 4.36 -2.44 -0.59
N ALA A 26 4.61 -2.29 -1.90
CA ALA A 26 5.30 -3.29 -2.70
C ALA A 26 6.74 -3.48 -2.23
N LEU A 27 7.45 -2.39 -1.92
CA LEU A 27 8.85 -2.47 -1.48
C LEU A 27 8.97 -3.15 -0.12
N SER A 28 8.14 -2.77 0.85
CA SER A 28 8.13 -3.41 2.17
C SER A 28 7.69 -4.87 2.08
N THR A 29 6.68 -5.20 1.26
CA THR A 29 6.26 -6.59 1.05
C THR A 29 7.40 -7.42 0.45
N ALA A 30 8.08 -6.91 -0.57
CA ALA A 30 9.21 -7.59 -1.20
C ALA A 30 10.41 -7.73 -0.24
N ALA A 31 10.65 -6.74 0.63
CA ALA A 31 11.65 -6.82 1.68
C ALA A 31 11.28 -7.89 2.73
N GLY A 32 10.03 -7.91 3.19
CA GLY A 32 9.51 -8.89 4.14
C GLY A 32 9.60 -10.32 3.63
N VAL A 33 9.23 -10.56 2.36
CA VAL A 33 9.33 -11.89 1.73
C VAL A 33 10.78 -12.32 1.56
N ARG A 34 11.69 -11.41 1.15
CA ARG A 34 13.12 -11.72 1.02
C ARG A 34 13.82 -11.91 2.38
N GLY A 35 13.30 -11.30 3.44
CA GLY A 35 13.81 -11.43 4.80
C GLY A 35 13.43 -12.74 5.50
N VAL A 36 12.57 -13.57 4.89
CA VAL A 36 12.26 -14.89 5.44
C VAL A 36 13.50 -15.78 5.37
N SER A 37 13.96 -16.29 6.52
CA SER A 37 15.15 -17.13 6.56
C SER A 37 14.94 -18.42 5.77
N ARG A 38 15.94 -18.80 4.98
CA ARG A 38 15.92 -20.06 4.20
C ARG A 38 15.75 -21.26 5.11
N GLU A 39 16.35 -21.25 6.31
CA GLU A 39 16.20 -22.30 7.32
C GLU A 39 14.74 -22.58 7.69
N ARG A 40 13.88 -21.55 7.83
CA ARG A 40 12.46 -21.76 8.13
C ARG A 40 11.72 -22.44 6.98
N VAL A 41 12.09 -22.09 5.74
CA VAL A 41 11.51 -22.70 4.54
C VAL A 41 11.98 -24.15 4.38
N ASP A 42 13.27 -24.40 4.60
CA ASP A 42 13.85 -25.73 4.48
C ASP A 42 13.38 -26.65 5.61
N ALA A 43 13.25 -26.16 6.84
CA ALA A 43 12.64 -26.90 7.95
C ALA A 43 11.19 -27.30 7.64
N ALA A 44 10.37 -26.38 7.10
CA ALA A 44 9.00 -26.70 6.70
C ALA A 44 8.96 -27.76 5.58
N ARG A 45 9.88 -27.69 4.61
CA ARG A 45 10.00 -28.71 3.55
C ARG A 45 10.43 -30.08 4.09
N SER A 46 11.35 -30.12 5.05
CA SER A 46 11.76 -31.35 5.74
C SER A 46 10.62 -31.99 6.54
N LEU A 47 9.67 -31.19 7.01
CA LEU A 47 8.42 -31.67 7.64
C LEU A 47 7.34 -32.10 6.62
N GLY A 48 7.66 -32.11 5.32
CA GLY A 48 6.73 -32.51 4.26
C GLY A 48 5.77 -31.41 3.78
N ALA A 49 6.02 -30.14 4.11
CA ALA A 49 5.14 -29.05 3.67
C ALA A 49 5.19 -28.85 2.14
N THR A 50 4.00 -28.79 1.54
CA THR A 50 3.81 -28.43 0.13
C THR A 50 4.12 -26.95 -0.12
N ARG A 51 4.36 -26.56 -1.38
CA ARG A 51 4.66 -25.16 -1.77
C ARG A 51 3.60 -24.18 -1.24
N THR A 52 2.32 -24.53 -1.34
CA THR A 52 1.22 -23.69 -0.85
C THR A 52 1.22 -23.56 0.67
N GLN A 53 1.55 -24.63 1.39
CA GLN A 53 1.68 -24.61 2.85
C GLN A 53 2.86 -23.74 3.30
N VAL A 54 4.00 -23.80 2.62
CA VAL A 54 5.15 -22.92 2.88
C VAL A 54 4.76 -21.46 2.68
N ILE A 55 4.06 -21.13 1.58
CA ILE A 55 3.63 -19.75 1.32
C ILE A 55 2.67 -19.27 2.43
N ARG A 56 1.62 -20.03 2.75
CA ARG A 56 0.60 -19.61 3.73
C ARG A 56 1.06 -19.64 5.19
N HIS A 57 1.87 -20.62 5.59
CA HIS A 57 2.20 -20.85 7.00
C HIS A 57 3.61 -20.41 7.39
N VAL A 58 4.50 -20.16 6.42
CA VAL A 58 5.88 -19.71 6.72
C VAL A 58 6.11 -18.32 6.18
N ILE A 59 5.94 -18.12 4.87
CA ILE A 59 6.30 -16.87 4.20
C ILE A 59 5.32 -15.76 4.59
N LEU A 60 4.01 -15.99 4.45
CA LEU A 60 2.98 -14.99 4.73
C LEU A 60 3.03 -14.48 6.19
N PRO A 61 3.01 -15.33 7.23
CA PRO A 61 3.10 -14.86 8.61
C PRO A 61 4.45 -14.23 8.95
N SER A 62 5.56 -14.69 8.35
CA SER A 62 6.88 -14.08 8.57
C SER A 62 7.01 -12.71 7.89
N ALA A 63 6.39 -12.50 6.73
CA ALA A 63 6.39 -11.24 6.01
C ALA A 63 5.33 -10.25 6.52
N LEU A 64 4.29 -10.73 7.22
CA LEU A 64 3.17 -9.92 7.72
C LEU A 64 3.60 -8.67 8.48
N PRO A 65 4.55 -8.71 9.44
CA PRO A 65 4.98 -7.51 10.15
C PRO A 65 5.55 -6.44 9.20
N SER A 66 6.33 -6.87 8.20
CA SER A 66 6.92 -5.96 7.20
C SER A 66 5.86 -5.38 6.26
N ILE A 67 4.87 -6.19 5.86
CA ILE A 67 3.71 -5.72 5.07
C ILE A 67 2.94 -4.65 5.87
N LEU A 68 2.68 -4.88 7.16
CA LEU A 68 2.01 -3.91 8.03
C LEU A 68 2.82 -2.63 8.21
N THR A 69 4.15 -2.73 8.33
CA THR A 69 5.02 -1.55 8.33
C THR A 69 4.91 -0.77 7.02
N GLY A 70 4.97 -1.46 5.87
CA GLY A 70 4.80 -0.84 4.56
C GLY A 70 3.45 -0.16 4.40
N LEU A 71 2.38 -0.80 4.85
CA LEU A 71 1.03 -0.24 4.84
C LEU A 71 0.95 1.02 5.71
N ARG A 72 1.55 1.01 6.90
CA ARG A 72 1.60 2.20 7.78
C ARG A 72 2.31 3.38 7.11
N ILE A 73 3.44 3.14 6.47
CA ILE A 73 4.19 4.18 5.73
C ILE A 73 3.35 4.69 4.55
N ALA A 74 2.75 3.76 3.79
CA ALA A 74 1.91 4.08 2.65
C ALA A 74 0.71 4.92 3.05
N LEU A 75 0.06 4.63 4.19
CA LEU A 75 -1.06 5.44 4.70
C LEU A 75 -0.63 6.87 4.99
N GLY A 76 0.56 7.09 5.54
CA GLY A 76 1.11 8.43 5.73
C GLY A 76 1.33 9.18 4.41
N ALA A 77 1.93 8.52 3.43
CA ALA A 77 2.15 9.10 2.10
C ALA A 77 0.83 9.37 1.35
N GLY A 78 -0.13 8.45 1.45
CA GLY A 78 -1.46 8.55 0.88
C GLY A 78 -2.25 9.71 1.47
N TRP A 79 -2.14 9.94 2.79
CA TRP A 79 -2.75 11.10 3.44
C TRP A 79 -2.21 12.43 2.90
N SER A 80 -0.88 12.59 2.81
CA SER A 80 -0.29 13.80 2.23
C SER A 80 -0.71 14.02 0.77
N THR A 81 -0.81 12.94 0.00
CA THR A 81 -1.26 12.97 -1.40
C THR A 81 -2.73 13.37 -1.52
N LEU A 82 -3.60 12.85 -0.63
CA LEU A 82 -5.01 13.23 -0.56
C LEU A 82 -5.16 14.72 -0.31
N VAL A 83 -4.48 15.25 0.72
CA VAL A 83 -4.55 16.68 1.06
C VAL A 83 -4.09 17.55 -0.12
N ALA A 84 -2.97 17.22 -0.75
CA ALA A 84 -2.48 17.94 -1.93
C ALA A 84 -3.48 17.88 -3.11
N ALA A 85 -4.09 16.72 -3.35
CA ALA A 85 -5.08 16.55 -4.41
C ALA A 85 -6.37 17.34 -4.14
N GLU A 86 -6.79 17.48 -2.88
CA GLU A 86 -7.94 18.32 -2.53
C GLU A 86 -7.67 19.81 -2.74
N LEU A 87 -6.46 20.30 -2.42
CA LEU A 87 -6.13 21.73 -2.51
C LEU A 87 -5.98 22.24 -3.95
N VAL A 88 -5.68 21.37 -4.91
CA VAL A 88 -5.38 21.77 -6.31
C VAL A 88 -6.61 21.74 -7.21
N ALA A 89 -7.59 20.87 -6.96
CA ALA A 89 -8.65 20.61 -7.94
C ALA A 89 -10.00 20.13 -7.36
N ALA A 90 -10.22 20.20 -6.04
CA ALA A 90 -11.50 19.78 -5.49
C ALA A 90 -12.59 20.81 -5.73
N THR A 91 -13.75 20.36 -6.22
CA THR A 91 -15.04 21.08 -6.17
C THR A 91 -15.90 20.65 -4.98
N ARG A 92 -15.47 19.59 -4.25
CA ARG A 92 -16.07 19.03 -3.02
C ARG A 92 -14.97 18.32 -2.19
N GLY A 93 -15.02 18.43 -0.86
CA GLY A 93 -14.05 17.84 0.09
C GLY A 93 -13.77 18.74 1.29
N LEU A 94 -13.14 18.22 2.35
CA LEU A 94 -12.82 19.00 3.56
C LEU A 94 -11.80 20.11 3.25
N GLY A 95 -10.77 19.83 2.43
CA GLY A 95 -9.80 20.84 2.00
C GLY A 95 -10.43 21.96 1.18
N PHE A 96 -11.41 21.65 0.33
CA PHE A 96 -12.17 22.65 -0.44
C PHE A 96 -13.04 23.52 0.47
N MET A 97 -13.73 22.93 1.45
CA MET A 97 -14.55 23.67 2.42
C MET A 97 -13.71 24.65 3.25
N ILE A 98 -12.48 24.27 3.62
CA ILE A 98 -11.56 25.19 4.32
C ILE A 98 -11.15 26.35 3.41
N GLN A 99 -10.85 26.08 2.14
CA GLN A 99 -10.43 27.11 1.17
C GLN A 99 -11.55 28.09 0.81
N SER A 100 -12.80 27.61 0.79
CA SER A 100 -13.98 28.42 0.46
C SER A 100 -14.58 29.14 1.68
N ALA A 101 -14.18 28.77 2.89
CA ALA A 101 -14.53 29.47 4.13
C ALA A 101 -13.50 30.54 4.55
N ALA A 102 -12.36 30.61 3.87
CA ALA A 102 -11.33 31.64 4.02
C ALA A 102 -11.57 32.80 3.05
#